data_AF-A0AAW6RQ20-F1
#
_entry.id   AF-A0AAW6RQ20-F1
#
_cell.length_a   1.000
_cell.length_b   1.000
_cell.length_c   1.000
_cell.angle_alpha   90.00
_cell.angle_beta   90.00
_cell.angle_gamma   90.00
#
_symmetry.space_group_name_H-M   'P 1'
#
loop_
_entity.id
_entity.type
_entity.pdbx_description
1 polymer ?
#
loop_
_entity_poly.entity_id
_entity_poly.type
_entity_poly.pdbx_seq_one_letter_code
_entity_poly.pdbx_strand_id
1 'polypeptide(L)'
;DKWLSPRDRFNLFDGTPRNGKYPVPQGIRNRIGKEKRSNVLPDFTHIGLTPIPTFSERAVQALGDMLSRNGELAPIKMNEAMQYYGFNPTRIVDVVDEEKSTIAYFSDGGLMDIDHYVLRPDVKELPPIFRIPQLVENTTYVSDEFIARVNECKLTGFRFQPLP
;
A
#
# COMPACT_ATOMS: atom_id res chain seq x y z
N ASP A 1 -24.01 16.50 5.04
CA ASP A 1 -22.58 16.12 4.99
C ASP A 1 -22.18 15.68 3.59
N LYS A 2 -21.50 16.58 2.87
CA LYS A 2 -21.05 16.38 1.50
C LYS A 2 -19.85 15.44 1.51
N TRP A 3 -20.11 14.17 1.21
CA TRP A 3 -19.07 13.17 1.07
C TRP A 3 -18.11 13.58 -0.05
N LEU A 4 -16.84 13.70 0.33
CA LEU A 4 -15.67 13.94 -0.52
C LEU A 4 -15.70 13.06 -1.78
N SER A 5 -15.30 13.64 -2.92
CA SER A 5 -15.23 12.94 -4.19
C SER A 5 -14.26 11.73 -4.07
N PRO A 6 -14.38 10.69 -4.93
CA PRO A 6 -13.44 9.57 -4.89
C PRO A 6 -11.96 10.01 -4.94
N ARG A 7 -11.64 11.08 -5.69
CA ARG A 7 -10.29 11.68 -5.74
C ARG A 7 -9.83 12.20 -4.38
N ASP A 8 -10.70 12.90 -3.67
CA ASP A 8 -10.37 13.47 -2.35
C ASP A 8 -10.09 12.40 -1.27
N ARG A 9 -10.57 11.16 -1.47
CA ARG A 9 -10.30 10.04 -0.55
C ARG A 9 -8.93 9.40 -0.77
N PHE A 10 -8.44 9.39 -2.01
CA PHE A 10 -7.09 8.92 -2.33
C PHE A 10 -6.02 9.84 -1.74
N ASN A 11 -6.29 11.15 -1.71
CA ASN A 11 -5.38 12.14 -1.11
C ASN A 11 -5.09 11.89 0.38
N LEU A 12 -5.88 11.07 1.09
CA LEU A 12 -5.65 10.82 2.52
C LEU A 12 -4.54 9.79 2.78
N PHE A 13 -4.21 8.96 1.79
CA PHE A 13 -3.20 7.90 1.86
C PHE A 13 -2.03 8.19 0.92
N ASP A 14 -1.51 9.41 1.03
CA ASP A 14 -0.44 10.04 0.23
C ASP A 14 0.92 10.00 0.94
N GLY A 15 1.02 9.31 2.08
CA GLY A 15 2.20 9.29 2.94
C GLY A 15 2.29 10.45 3.93
N THR A 16 1.38 11.43 3.88
CA THR A 16 1.29 12.49 4.91
C THR A 16 0.67 11.92 6.18
N PRO A 17 1.31 12.03 7.36
CA PRO A 17 0.72 11.61 8.64
C PRO A 17 -0.60 12.33 8.91
N ARG A 18 -1.62 11.59 9.34
CA ARG A 18 -2.94 12.14 9.70
C ARG A 18 -3.18 12.11 11.21
N ASN A 19 -2.27 11.52 11.99
CA ASN A 19 -2.37 11.41 13.45
C ASN A 19 -3.72 10.81 13.88
N GLY A 20 -4.15 9.76 13.18
CA GLY A 20 -5.41 9.06 13.45
C GLY A 20 -6.67 9.78 12.94
N LYS A 21 -6.55 10.92 12.25
CA LYS A 21 -7.69 11.66 11.68
C LYS A 21 -8.10 11.12 10.31
N TYR A 22 -8.39 9.83 10.24
CA TYR A 22 -8.95 9.22 9.03
C TYR A 22 -10.48 9.15 9.10
N PRO A 23 -11.20 9.49 8.02
CA PRO A 23 -12.59 9.08 7.90
C PRO A 23 -12.63 7.54 7.86
N VAL A 24 -13.69 6.96 8.41
CA VAL A 24 -13.89 5.50 8.40
C VAL A 24 -14.73 5.13 7.18
N PRO A 25 -14.13 4.71 6.05
CA PRO A 25 -14.89 4.33 4.87
C PRO A 25 -15.66 3.04 5.10
N GLN A 26 -16.74 2.86 4.33
CA GLN A 26 -17.40 1.56 4.20
C GLN A 26 -16.81 0.80 3.00
N GLY A 27 -16.21 -0.36 3.25
CA GLY A 27 -15.75 -1.29 2.22
C GLY A 27 -16.88 -2.20 1.78
N ILE A 28 -17.11 -2.31 0.47
CA ILE A 28 -18.15 -3.18 -0.11
C ILE A 28 -17.45 -4.15 -1.06
N ARG A 29 -17.69 -5.46 -0.87
CA ARG A 29 -17.22 -6.45 -1.85
C ARG A 29 -17.91 -6.22 -3.18
N ASN A 30 -17.15 -6.04 -4.25
CA ASN A 30 -17.70 -6.18 -5.59
C ASN A 30 -18.03 -7.67 -5.82
N ARG A 31 -19.31 -8.03 -5.71
CA ARG A 31 -19.80 -9.41 -5.94
C ARG A 31 -20.39 -9.60 -7.35
N ILE A 32 -20.32 -8.57 -8.18
CA ILE A 32 -20.88 -8.58 -9.53
C ILE A 32 -19.81 -9.14 -10.48
N GLY A 33 -20.07 -10.29 -11.11
CA GLY A 33 -19.16 -10.94 -12.07
C GLY A 33 -19.25 -12.47 -12.06
N LYS A 34 -18.63 -13.12 -13.06
CA LYS A 34 -18.61 -14.59 -13.21
C LYS A 34 -17.51 -15.29 -12.41
N GLU A 35 -16.67 -14.54 -11.70
CA GLU A 35 -15.55 -15.10 -10.95
C GLU A 35 -16.03 -15.84 -9.69
N LYS A 36 -15.59 -17.09 -9.51
CA LYS A 36 -15.71 -17.81 -8.24
C LYS A 36 -14.76 -17.17 -7.22
N ARG A 37 -15.25 -16.17 -6.49
CA ARG A 37 -14.50 -15.50 -5.42
C ARG A 37 -14.62 -16.29 -4.11
N SER A 38 -13.52 -16.38 -3.38
CA SER A 38 -13.52 -16.94 -2.02
C SER A 38 -14.54 -16.22 -1.13
N ASN A 39 -15.22 -16.96 -0.27
CA ASN A 39 -16.08 -16.39 0.77
C ASN A 39 -15.27 -15.69 1.87
N VAL A 40 -13.96 -15.95 1.97
CA VAL A 40 -13.05 -15.29 2.92
C VAL A 40 -12.15 -14.32 2.14
N LEU A 41 -12.11 -13.05 2.56
CA LEU A 41 -11.16 -12.09 2.02
C LEU A 41 -9.74 -12.46 2.47
N PRO A 42 -8.72 -12.23 1.63
CA PRO A 42 -7.34 -12.49 2.01
C PRO A 42 -6.83 -11.49 3.06
N ASP A 43 -5.65 -11.77 3.60
CA ASP A 43 -4.97 -10.94 4.60
C ASP A 43 -4.43 -9.62 4.01
N PHE A 44 -4.12 -9.60 2.72
CA PHE A 44 -3.80 -8.41 1.96
C PHE A 44 -4.66 -8.30 0.70
N THR A 45 -5.18 -7.10 0.45
CA THR A 45 -6.03 -6.80 -0.71
C THR A 45 -6.05 -5.29 -0.99
N HIS A 46 -6.70 -4.90 -2.08
CA HIS A 46 -6.94 -3.50 -2.41
C HIS A 46 -8.40 -3.08 -2.31
N ILE A 47 -9.38 -3.98 -2.08
CA ILE A 47 -10.84 -3.71 -1.89
C ILE A 47 -11.40 -2.47 -2.62
N GLY A 48 -11.05 -2.24 -3.90
CA GLY A 48 -11.52 -1.07 -4.67
C GLY A 48 -10.96 0.30 -4.20
N LEU A 49 -9.96 0.26 -3.34
CA LEU A 49 -9.16 1.37 -2.82
C LEU A 49 -7.77 1.43 -3.46
N THR A 50 -7.50 0.71 -4.56
CA THR A 50 -6.22 0.82 -5.30
C THR A 50 -5.87 2.30 -5.49
N PRO A 51 -4.70 2.78 -5.05
CA PRO A 51 -3.49 2.02 -4.68
C PRO A 51 -3.27 1.74 -3.17
N ILE A 52 -4.26 1.96 -2.31
CA ILE A 52 -4.14 1.85 -0.85
C ILE A 52 -3.92 0.39 -0.42
N PRO A 53 -2.78 0.06 0.22
CA PRO A 53 -2.56 -1.24 0.84
C PRO A 53 -3.63 -1.49 1.91
N THR A 54 -4.37 -2.60 1.81
CA THR A 54 -5.40 -2.95 2.80
C THR A 54 -5.05 -4.27 3.47
N PHE A 55 -5.01 -4.26 4.80
CA PHE A 55 -4.61 -5.38 5.64
C PHE A 55 -5.76 -5.86 6.51
N SER A 56 -5.87 -7.17 6.68
CA SER A 56 -6.75 -7.76 7.67
C SER A 56 -6.21 -7.52 9.09
N GLU A 57 -7.05 -7.62 10.11
CA GLU A 57 -6.62 -7.54 11.51
C GLU A 57 -5.54 -8.58 11.85
N ARG A 58 -5.65 -9.80 11.30
CA ARG A 58 -4.62 -10.84 11.44
C ARG A 58 -3.29 -10.39 10.84
N ALA A 59 -3.31 -9.78 9.65
CA ALA A 59 -2.09 -9.24 9.03
C ALA A 59 -1.49 -8.11 9.87
N VAL A 60 -2.33 -7.22 10.40
CA VAL A 60 -1.89 -6.13 11.27
C VAL A 60 -1.19 -6.67 12.52
N GLN A 61 -1.74 -7.71 13.15
CA GLN A 61 -1.13 -8.33 14.33
C GLN A 61 0.20 -9.04 13.99
N ALA A 62 0.25 -9.75 12.86
CA ALA A 62 1.43 -10.50 12.43
C ALA A 62 2.60 -9.59 11.98
N LEU A 63 2.28 -8.50 11.28
CA LEU A 63 3.25 -7.53 10.78
C LEU A 63 3.60 -6.47 11.82
N GLY A 64 2.71 -6.23 12.79
CA GLY A 64 2.96 -5.54 14.05
C GLY A 64 3.82 -4.27 13.95
N ASP A 65 5.05 -4.38 14.42
CA ASP A 65 6.03 -3.29 14.49
C ASP A 65 6.45 -2.77 13.10
N MET A 66 6.45 -3.63 12.07
CA MET A 66 6.75 -3.23 10.70
C MET A 66 5.73 -2.23 10.15
N LEU A 67 4.44 -2.39 10.48
CA LEU A 67 3.41 -1.43 10.05
C LEU A 67 3.41 -0.20 10.96
N SER A 68 3.35 -0.39 12.28
CA SER A 68 3.20 0.72 13.23
C SER A 68 4.37 1.71 13.24
N ARG A 69 5.58 1.29 12.88
CA ARG A 69 6.75 2.20 12.76
C ARG A 69 6.84 2.93 11.44
N ASN A 70 6.15 2.46 10.40
CA ASN A 70 6.32 2.95 9.03
C ASN A 70 5.05 3.55 8.42
N GLY A 71 3.97 3.66 9.18
CA GLY A 71 2.73 4.24 8.70
C GLY A 71 1.60 4.26 9.71
N GLU A 72 0.44 4.66 9.22
CA GLU A 72 -0.79 4.77 10.01
C GLU A 72 -1.86 3.82 9.45
N LEU A 73 -2.68 3.26 10.35
CA LEU A 73 -3.79 2.38 10.00
C LEU A 73 -5.12 3.11 10.16
N ALA A 74 -5.94 3.06 9.11
CA ALA A 74 -7.29 3.60 9.08
C ALA A 74 -8.30 2.45 9.05
N PRO A 75 -9.20 2.32 10.04
CA PRO A 75 -10.18 1.23 10.06
C PRO A 75 -11.16 1.37 8.89
N ILE A 76 -11.54 0.24 8.29
CA ILE A 76 -12.54 0.15 7.23
C ILE A 76 -13.75 -0.61 7.77
N LYS A 77 -14.94 0.01 7.70
CA LYS A 77 -16.17 -0.68 8.06
C LYS A 77 -16.55 -1.66 6.96
N MET A 78 -16.62 -2.94 7.28
CA MET A 78 -17.02 -3.99 6.34
C MET A 78 -18.00 -4.96 6.99
N ASN A 79 -18.89 -5.54 6.19
CA ASN A 79 -19.74 -6.66 6.63
C ASN A 79 -18.98 -7.98 6.43
N GLU A 80 -17.92 -8.15 7.20
CA GLU A 80 -16.99 -9.28 7.16
C GLU A 80 -16.74 -9.79 8.58
N ALA A 81 -16.38 -11.06 8.72
CA ALA A 81 -16.07 -11.65 10.02
C ALA A 81 -14.78 -11.09 10.65
N MET A 82 -13.91 -10.48 9.84
CA MET A 82 -12.62 -9.91 10.25
C MET A 82 -12.57 -8.42 9.94
N GLN A 83 -11.97 -7.64 10.84
CA GLN A 83 -11.73 -6.21 10.63
C GLN A 83 -10.62 -5.98 9.61
N TYR A 84 -10.75 -4.93 8.79
CA TYR A 84 -9.77 -4.51 7.78
C TYR A 84 -9.31 -3.08 7.99
N TYR A 85 -8.09 -2.77 7.56
CA TYR A 85 -7.45 -1.48 7.73
C TYR A 85 -6.80 -1.05 6.42
N GLY A 86 -7.08 0.17 5.98
CA GLY A 86 -6.26 0.84 4.98
C GLY A 86 -4.98 1.32 5.65
N PHE A 87 -3.84 1.12 5.01
CA PHE A 87 -2.54 1.55 5.53
C PHE A 87 -2.02 2.73 4.73
N ASN A 88 -1.59 3.77 5.42
CA ASN A 88 -0.88 4.91 4.87
C ASN A 88 0.61 4.78 5.23
N PRO A 89 1.47 4.31 4.33
CA PRO A 89 2.91 4.28 4.59
C PRO A 89 3.42 5.73 4.66
N THR A 90 3.85 6.17 5.85
CA THR A 90 4.42 7.50 6.07
C THR A 90 5.94 7.51 5.93
N ARG A 91 6.55 6.34 5.85
CA ARG A 91 7.96 6.19 5.55
C ARG A 91 8.22 6.39 4.05
N ILE A 92 8.72 7.57 3.69
CA ILE A 92 9.15 7.90 2.34
C ILE A 92 10.68 7.88 2.30
N VAL A 93 11.26 7.15 1.35
CA VAL A 93 12.72 7.00 1.21
C VAL A 93 13.11 7.32 -0.23
N ASP A 94 13.99 8.31 -0.40
CA ASP A 94 14.53 8.68 -1.71
C ASP A 94 15.70 7.74 -2.08
N VAL A 95 15.37 6.67 -2.81
CA VAL A 95 16.30 5.59 -3.11
C VAL A 95 16.69 5.48 -4.58
N VAL A 96 16.00 6.23 -5.45
CA VAL A 96 16.16 6.13 -6.90
C VAL A 96 17.18 7.17 -7.39
N ASP A 97 18.16 6.72 -8.15
CA ASP A 97 19.04 7.57 -8.96
C ASP A 97 18.29 7.90 -10.25
N GLU A 98 17.56 9.01 -10.26
CA GLU A 98 16.71 9.42 -11.40
C GLU A 98 17.51 9.66 -12.68
N GLU A 99 18.78 10.08 -12.58
CA GLU A 99 19.63 10.33 -13.74
C GLU A 99 20.03 9.03 -14.45
N LYS A 100 20.12 7.92 -13.69
CA LYS A 100 20.50 6.60 -14.21
C LYS A 100 19.33 5.65 -14.40
N SER A 101 18.16 5.98 -13.87
CA SER A 101 16.94 5.18 -13.99
C SER A 101 16.18 5.51 -15.28
N THR A 102 15.35 4.58 -15.74
CA THR A 102 14.45 4.82 -16.87
C THR A 102 13.08 5.20 -16.35
N ILE A 103 12.73 6.47 -16.47
CA ILE A 103 11.44 7.00 -16.00
C ILE A 103 10.45 7.06 -17.18
N ALA A 104 9.26 6.51 -16.97
CA ALA A 104 8.16 6.58 -17.92
C ALA A 104 7.24 7.76 -17.57
N TYR A 105 6.84 8.51 -18.59
CA TYR A 105 5.99 9.70 -18.45
C TYR A 105 4.71 9.56 -19.27
N PHE A 106 3.64 10.15 -18.76
CA PHE A 106 2.43 10.40 -19.52
C PHE A 106 2.68 11.45 -20.62
N SER A 107 1.77 11.53 -21.58
CA SER A 107 1.85 12.52 -22.66
C SER A 107 1.76 13.98 -22.19
N ASP A 108 1.24 14.22 -20.98
CA ASP A 108 1.18 15.53 -20.33
C ASP A 108 2.44 15.87 -19.50
N GLY A 109 3.42 14.96 -19.47
CA GLY A 109 4.67 15.10 -18.72
C GLY A 109 4.59 14.64 -17.26
N GLY A 110 3.45 14.14 -16.79
CA GLY A 110 3.35 13.53 -15.46
C GLY A 110 4.14 12.22 -15.37
N LEU A 111 4.80 11.97 -14.23
CA LEU A 111 5.49 10.69 -14.00
C LEU A 111 4.46 9.56 -13.93
N MET A 112 4.63 8.56 -14.80
CA MET A 112 3.73 7.40 -14.90
C MET A 112 4.25 6.23 -14.07
N ASP A 113 5.50 5.83 -14.31
CA ASP A 113 6.15 4.71 -13.64
C ASP A 113 7.68 4.83 -13.80
N ILE A 114 8.43 3.91 -13.18
CA ILE A 114 9.86 3.72 -13.39
C ILE A 114 10.05 2.33 -14.00
N ASP A 115 10.43 2.29 -15.28
CA ASP A 115 10.58 1.05 -16.04
C ASP A 115 11.83 0.26 -15.62
N HIS A 116 12.88 0.98 -15.19
CA HIS A 116 14.11 0.38 -14.71
C HIS A 116 14.70 1.19 -13.56
N TYR A 117 14.93 0.53 -12.43
CA TYR A 117 15.41 1.16 -11.20
C TYR A 117 16.93 1.07 -11.08
N VAL A 118 17.59 2.23 -10.95
CA VAL A 118 18.95 2.31 -10.41
C VAL A 118 18.87 2.87 -9.01
N LEU A 119 19.27 2.07 -8.02
CA LEU A 119 19.27 2.50 -6.61
C LEU A 119 20.52 3.33 -6.32
N ARG A 120 20.37 4.36 -5.50
CA ARG A 120 21.51 5.19 -5.07
C ARG A 120 22.45 4.38 -4.16
N PRO A 121 23.78 4.54 -4.33
CA PRO A 121 24.77 3.72 -3.62
C PRO A 121 24.87 4.02 -2.12
N ASP A 122 24.36 5.17 -1.67
CA ASP A 122 24.33 5.60 -0.27
C ASP A 122 23.13 5.02 0.51
N VAL A 123 22.18 4.38 -0.16
CA VAL A 123 21.07 3.66 0.48
C VAL A 123 21.60 2.35 1.06
N LYS A 124 21.86 2.35 2.37
CA LYS A 124 22.41 1.18 3.06
C LYS A 124 21.36 0.16 3.48
N GLU A 125 20.18 0.64 3.87
CA GLU A 125 19.10 -0.20 4.40
C GLU A 125 17.74 0.34 3.97
N LEU A 126 16.82 -0.57 3.65
CA LEU A 126 15.44 -0.25 3.33
C LEU A 126 14.53 -0.65 4.50
N PRO A 127 13.59 0.22 4.90
CA PRO A 127 12.59 -0.13 5.89
C PRO A 127 11.68 -1.27 5.38
N PRO A 128 11.01 -2.02 6.27
CA PRO A 128 10.13 -3.14 5.90
C PRO A 128 9.04 -2.80 4.89
N ILE A 129 8.49 -1.59 4.98
CA ILE A 129 7.47 -1.07 4.07
C ILE A 129 7.66 0.43 3.92
N PHE A 130 7.62 0.93 2.69
CA PHE A 130 7.86 2.34 2.38
C PHE A 130 7.33 2.75 1.02
N ARG A 131 7.48 4.04 0.73
CA ARG A 131 7.22 4.65 -0.58
C ARG A 131 8.43 5.45 -1.04
N ILE A 132 8.50 5.73 -2.32
CA ILE A 132 9.50 6.63 -2.90
C ILE A 132 8.84 7.96 -3.30
N PRO A 133 9.58 9.08 -3.32
CA PRO A 133 9.02 10.39 -3.67
C PRO A 133 8.30 10.41 -5.03
N GLN A 134 8.83 9.70 -6.00
CA GLN A 134 8.40 9.70 -7.40
C GLN A 134 7.03 9.05 -7.59
N LEU A 135 6.72 8.01 -6.79
CA LEU A 135 5.53 7.18 -6.93
C LEU A 135 4.75 7.08 -5.61
N VAL A 136 4.84 8.13 -4.78
CA VAL A 136 4.30 8.14 -3.42
C VAL A 136 2.81 7.82 -3.38
N GLU A 137 2.03 8.25 -4.37
CA GLU A 137 0.60 7.96 -4.40
C GLU A 137 0.30 6.57 -4.94
N ASN A 138 1.17 5.98 -5.77
CA ASN A 138 0.83 4.84 -6.62
C ASN A 138 1.39 3.50 -6.14
N THR A 139 2.58 3.50 -5.55
CA THR A 139 3.34 2.27 -5.34
C THR A 139 3.87 2.19 -3.92
N THR A 140 3.64 1.05 -3.27
CA THR A 140 4.22 0.72 -1.97
C THR A 140 5.23 -0.39 -2.13
N TYR A 141 6.42 -0.17 -1.60
CA TYR A 141 7.56 -1.07 -1.66
C TYR A 141 7.74 -1.76 -0.32
N VAL A 142 8.33 -2.94 -0.35
CA VAL A 142 8.63 -3.74 0.85
C VAL A 142 10.04 -4.31 0.74
N SER A 143 10.68 -4.52 1.88
CA SER A 143 11.99 -5.20 1.93
C SER A 143 11.83 -6.73 2.02
N ASP A 144 12.93 -7.44 1.85
CA ASP A 144 12.98 -8.90 2.04
C ASP A 144 12.55 -9.33 3.45
N GLU A 145 12.84 -8.51 4.47
CA GLU A 145 12.44 -8.77 5.86
C GLU A 145 10.91 -8.83 6.00
N PHE A 146 10.20 -7.90 5.34
CA PHE A 146 8.74 -7.90 5.33
C PHE A 146 8.18 -9.13 4.61
N ILE A 147 8.77 -9.49 3.46
CA ILE A 147 8.40 -10.69 2.71
C ILE A 147 8.60 -11.95 3.57
N ALA A 148 9.73 -12.03 4.28
CA ALA A 148 10.03 -13.14 5.19
C ALA A 148 8.96 -13.26 6.29
N ARG A 149 8.58 -12.15 6.93
CA ARG A 149 7.52 -12.16 7.97
C ARG A 149 6.17 -12.57 7.41
N VAL A 150 5.79 -12.09 6.23
CA VAL A 150 4.56 -12.48 5.53
C VAL A 150 4.51 -14.00 5.31
N ASN A 151 5.62 -14.57 4.84
CA ASN A 151 5.74 -16.00 4.57
C ASN A 151 5.72 -16.84 5.86
N GLU A 152 6.47 -16.42 6.89
CA GLU A 152 6.51 -17.07 8.20
C GLU A 152 5.12 -17.17 8.83
N CYS A 153 4.37 -16.06 8.79
CA CYS A 153 3.01 -15.96 9.32
C CYS A 153 1.93 -16.54 8.39
N LYS A 154 2.33 -17.02 7.19
CA LYS A 154 1.44 -17.60 6.17
C LYS A 154 0.27 -16.69 5.83
N LEU A 155 0.54 -15.39 5.66
CA LEU A 155 -0.48 -14.42 5.29
C LEU A 155 -0.86 -14.58 3.82
N THR A 156 -2.13 -14.37 3.50
CA THR A 156 -2.70 -14.62 2.17
C THR A 156 -2.92 -13.32 1.38
N GLY A 157 -2.97 -13.42 0.05
CA GLY A 157 -3.28 -12.28 -0.84
C GLY A 157 -2.10 -11.43 -1.28
N PHE A 158 -0.90 -11.72 -0.79
CA PHE A 158 0.32 -11.06 -1.24
C PHE A 158 0.81 -11.65 -2.56
N ARG A 159 1.26 -10.78 -3.46
CA ARG A 159 2.05 -11.12 -4.64
C ARG A 159 3.21 -10.14 -4.72
N PHE A 160 4.42 -10.63 -4.47
CA PHE A 160 5.62 -9.81 -4.55
C PHE A 160 6.20 -9.89 -5.97
N GLN A 161 6.71 -8.77 -6.45
CA GLN A 161 7.46 -8.68 -7.69
C GLN A 161 8.77 -7.95 -7.37
N PRO A 162 9.93 -8.47 -7.83
CA PRO A 162 11.18 -7.73 -7.74
C PRO A 162 11.06 -6.44 -8.56
N LEU A 163 11.86 -5.43 -8.21
CA LEU A 163 11.98 -4.22 -9.03
C LEU A 163 12.46 -4.62 -10.44
N PRO A 164 11.85 -4.09 -11.50
CA PRO A 164 12.26 -4.31 -12.88
C PRO A 164 13.60 -3.61 -13.24
#